data_AF-A0A421BHN5-F1
#
_entry.id   AF-A0A421BHN5-F1
#
_cell.length_a   1.000
_cell.length_b   1.000
_cell.length_c   1.000
_cell.angle_alpha   90.00
_cell.angle_beta   90.00
_cell.angle_gamma   90.00
#
_symmetry.space_group_name_H-M   'P 1'
#
loop_
_entity.id
_entity.type
_entity.pdbx_description
1 polymer ?
#
loop_
_entity_poly.entity_id
_entity_poly.type
_entity_poly.pdbx_seq_one_letter_code
_entity_poly.pdbx_strand_id
1 'polypeptide(L)'
;MQVYTEDFNNDYISLTDIARYKNKEEPNVVVANWMRNYNTIEYLGIWEQLNNPNFNPLEFEGYLQEAASNAFTLSPQKWQKTTNAIGIFVKGFDQGSIVV
;
A
#
# COMPACT_ATOMS: atom_id res chain seq x y z
N MET A 1 -34.57 -13.41 -8.34
CA MET A 1 -33.23 -13.10 -8.88
C MET A 1 -32.24 -13.36 -7.75
N GLN A 2 -31.51 -14.48 -7.83
CA GLN A 2 -30.47 -14.83 -6.88
C GLN A 2 -29.16 -14.31 -7.46
N VAL A 3 -28.55 -13.33 -6.78
CA VAL A 3 -27.16 -12.98 -7.03
C VAL A 3 -26.37 -13.67 -5.94
N TYR A 4 -25.81 -14.83 -6.28
CA TYR A 4 -24.78 -15.48 -5.50
C TYR A 4 -23.46 -14.80 -5.84
N THR A 5 -22.84 -14.14 -4.87
CA THR A 5 -21.38 -14.09 -4.77
C THR A 5 -21.01 -14.28 -3.32
N GLU A 6 -21.02 -15.54 -2.89
CA GLU A 6 -20.20 -16.00 -1.77
C GLU A 6 -18.76 -16.09 -2.31
N ASP A 7 -18.00 -15.01 -2.23
CA ASP A 7 -16.56 -15.07 -2.48
C ASP A 7 -15.86 -13.98 -1.65
N PHE A 8 -15.43 -14.36 -0.44
CA PHE A 8 -14.45 -13.61 0.37
C PHE A 8 -13.05 -13.53 -0.31
N ASN A 9 -12.95 -13.86 -1.61
CA ASN A 9 -11.75 -13.75 -2.44
C ASN A 9 -11.59 -12.36 -3.09
N ASN A 10 -12.58 -11.48 -2.97
CA ASN A 10 -12.69 -10.20 -3.68
C ASN A 10 -12.53 -8.95 -2.79
N ASP A 11 -12.07 -9.09 -1.54
CA ASP A 11 -12.02 -7.95 -0.61
C ASP A 11 -10.83 -7.00 -0.83
N TYR A 12 -9.98 -7.27 -1.83
CA TYR A 12 -8.82 -6.44 -2.15
C TYR A 12 -8.96 -5.75 -3.49
N ILE A 13 -8.60 -4.48 -3.54
CA ILE A 13 -8.60 -3.68 -4.76
C ILE A 13 -7.18 -3.65 -5.33
N SER A 14 -7.04 -3.96 -6.61
CA SER A 14 -5.76 -3.87 -7.32
C SER A 14 -5.33 -2.40 -7.46
N LEU A 15 -4.34 -2.01 -6.67
CA LEU A 15 -3.72 -0.69 -6.70
C LEU A 15 -3.00 -0.46 -8.03
N THR A 16 -2.43 -1.51 -8.61
CA THR A 16 -1.80 -1.47 -9.95
C THR A 16 -2.83 -1.14 -11.03
N ASP A 17 -4.07 -1.62 -10.93
CA ASP A 17 -5.11 -1.30 -11.92
C ASP A 17 -5.64 0.13 -11.76
N ILE A 18 -5.76 0.64 -10.52
CA ILE A 18 -6.03 2.06 -10.27
C ILE A 18 -4.91 2.93 -10.86
N ALA A 19 -3.65 2.51 -10.66
CA ALA A 19 -2.49 3.22 -11.20
C ALA A 19 -2.51 3.24 -12.73
N ARG A 20 -2.82 2.13 -13.40
CA ARG A 20 -2.99 2.04 -14.86
C ARG A 20 -4.12 2.92 -15.36
N TYR A 21 -5.22 3.02 -14.62
CA TYR A 21 -6.32 3.93 -14.97
C TYR A 21 -5.86 5.39 -14.93
N LYS A 22 -5.04 5.76 -13.93
CA LYS A 22 -4.54 7.13 -13.75
C LYS A 22 -3.44 7.50 -14.74
N ASN A 23 -2.51 6.58 -15.01
CA ASN A 23 -1.48 6.72 -16.02
C ASN A 23 -1.22 5.36 -16.68
N LYS A 24 -1.63 5.24 -17.94
CA LYS A 24 -1.49 3.99 -18.72
C LYS A 24 -0.04 3.69 -19.10
N GLU A 25 0.79 4.72 -19.27
CA GLU A 25 2.17 4.59 -19.73
C GLU A 25 3.10 4.19 -18.58
N GLU A 26 2.90 4.79 -17.39
CA GLU A 26 3.80 4.59 -16.24
C GLU A 26 3.04 4.37 -14.91
N PRO A 27 2.31 3.25 -14.76
CA PRO A 27 1.56 2.94 -13.54
C PRO A 27 2.47 2.79 -12.32
N ASN A 28 3.69 2.27 -12.48
CA ASN A 28 4.65 2.11 -11.39
C ASN A 28 5.09 3.45 -10.79
N VAL A 29 5.14 4.51 -11.61
CA VAL A 29 5.48 5.86 -11.15
C VAL A 29 4.36 6.43 -10.27
N VAL A 30 3.10 6.13 -10.59
CA VAL A 30 1.96 6.52 -9.76
C VAL A 30 2.05 5.91 -8.37
N VAL A 31 2.32 4.60 -8.29
CA VAL A 31 2.53 3.90 -7.01
C VAL A 31 3.71 4.49 -6.24
N ALA A 32 4.84 4.69 -6.91
CA ALA A 32 6.02 5.26 -6.28
C ALA A 32 5.73 6.65 -5.70
N ASN A 33 4.95 7.48 -6.40
CA ASN A 33 4.54 8.79 -5.91
C ASN A 33 3.61 8.71 -4.69
N TRP A 34 2.71 7.73 -4.63
CA TRP A 34 1.91 7.49 -3.43
C TRP A 34 2.78 7.12 -2.23
N MET A 35 3.75 6.23 -2.41
CA MET A 35 4.66 5.81 -1.35
C MET A 35 5.68 6.89 -0.92
N ARG A 36 5.84 7.96 -1.69
CA ARG A 36 6.66 9.13 -1.33
C ARG A 36 5.89 10.20 -0.56
N ASN A 37 4.56 10.19 -0.64
CA ASN A 37 3.74 11.26 -0.10
C ASN A 37 3.54 11.07 1.41
N TYR A 38 3.95 12.06 2.20
CA TYR A 38 3.78 12.07 3.66
C TYR A 38 2.35 11.74 4.08
N ASN A 39 1.35 12.41 3.51
CA ASN A 39 -0.06 12.22 3.88
C ASN A 39 -0.52 10.78 3.59
N THR A 40 -0.03 10.16 2.52
CA THR A 40 -0.33 8.76 2.22
C THR A 40 0.26 7.84 3.27
N ILE A 41 1.53 8.03 3.63
CA ILE A 41 2.20 7.19 4.64
C ILE A 41 1.55 7.36 6.02
N GLU A 42 1.22 8.59 6.40
CA GLU A 42 0.50 8.90 7.62
C GLU A 42 -0.86 8.20 7.68
N TYR A 43 -1.67 8.34 6.62
CA TYR A 43 -2.98 7.71 6.53
C TYR A 43 -2.90 6.19 6.65
N LEU A 44 -1.97 5.56 5.92
CA LEU A 44 -1.75 4.12 5.98
C LEU A 44 -1.31 3.68 7.38
N GLY A 45 -0.37 4.40 8.00
CA GLY A 45 0.09 4.09 9.35
C GLY A 45 -1.03 4.16 10.39
N ILE A 46 -1.89 5.18 10.33
CA ILE A 46 -3.05 5.30 11.23
C ILE A 46 -4.01 4.12 11.04
N TRP A 47 -4.33 3.78 9.79
CA TRP A 47 -5.22 2.66 9.50
C TRP A 47 -4.64 1.33 10.02
N GLU A 48 -3.35 1.09 9.81
CA GLU A 48 -2.66 -0.11 10.30
C GLU A 48 -2.64 -0.17 11.82
N GLN A 49 -2.35 0.94 12.52
CA GLN A 49 -2.39 0.98 13.98
C GLN A 49 -3.76 0.60 14.55
N LEU A 50 -4.85 0.93 13.84
CA LEU A 50 -6.21 0.63 14.26
C LEU A 50 -6.65 -0.81 13.94
N ASN A 51 -6.17 -1.38 12.84
CA ASN A 51 -6.69 -2.64 12.29
C ASN A 51 -5.69 -3.81 12.32
N ASN A 52 -4.41 -3.55 12.58
CA ASN A 52 -3.33 -4.53 12.52
C ASN A 52 -2.56 -4.60 13.85
N PRO A 53 -2.87 -5.59 14.71
CA PRO A 53 -2.21 -5.73 16.01
C PRO A 53 -0.72 -6.13 15.91
N ASN A 54 -0.26 -6.62 14.74
CA ASN A 54 1.14 -6.98 14.50
C ASN A 54 1.96 -5.87 13.83
N PHE A 55 1.35 -4.70 13.64
CA PHE A 55 2.00 -3.55 13.02
C PHE A 55 3.22 -3.12 13.84
N ASN A 56 4.30 -2.74 13.15
CA ASN A 56 5.52 -2.27 13.79
C ASN A 56 5.55 -0.73 13.80
N PRO A 57 5.16 -0.08 14.91
CA PRO A 57 5.06 1.38 14.99
C PRO A 57 6.43 2.07 14.93
N LEU A 58 7.51 1.40 15.36
CA LEU A 58 8.85 1.99 15.36
C LEU A 58 9.35 2.24 13.94
N GLU A 59 9.21 1.26 13.05
CA GLU A 59 9.56 1.41 11.64
C GLU A 59 8.66 2.44 10.96
N PHE A 60 7.36 2.46 11.29
CA PHE A 60 6.43 3.46 10.79
C PHE A 60 6.83 4.89 11.16
N GLU A 61 7.15 5.15 12.43
CA GLU A 61 7.59 6.48 12.87
C GLU A 61 8.85 6.93 12.11
N GLY A 62 9.79 6.02 11.87
CA GLY A 62 10.96 6.27 11.02
C GLY A 62 10.57 6.70 9.61
N TYR A 63 9.69 5.94 8.94
CA TYR A 63 9.21 6.32 7.60
C TYR A 63 8.43 7.64 7.60
N LEU A 64 7.64 7.92 8.63
CA LEU A 64 6.88 9.17 8.72
C LEU A 64 7.81 10.38 8.84
N GLN A 65 8.87 10.28 9.64
CA GLN A 65 9.89 11.31 9.75
C GLN A 65 10.65 11.48 8.43
N GLU A 66 11.05 10.38 7.79
CA GLU A 66 11.76 10.45 6.51
C GLU A 66 10.88 10.99 5.38
N ALA A 67 9.57 10.68 5.36
CA ALA A 67 8.63 11.14 4.33
C ALA A 67 8.40 12.65 4.30
N ALA A 68 8.79 13.37 5.36
CA ALA A 68 8.83 14.83 5.35
C ALA A 68 9.98 15.39 4.49
N SER A 69 10.95 14.55 4.12
CA SER A 69 12.06 14.92 3.23
C SER A 69 11.71 14.73 1.76
N ASN A 70 12.08 15.70 0.93
CA ASN A 70 11.91 15.64 -0.53
C ASN A 70 12.70 14.51 -1.20
N ALA A 71 13.70 13.94 -0.52
CA ALA A 71 14.53 12.84 -1.04
C ALA A 71 13.98 11.44 -0.68
N PHE A 72 12.87 11.37 0.07
CA PHE A 72 12.34 10.11 0.54
C PHE A 72 11.91 9.18 -0.59
N THR A 73 12.18 7.90 -0.43
CA THR A 73 11.68 6.85 -1.32
C THR A 73 11.35 5.61 -0.51
N LEU A 74 10.17 5.05 -0.75
CA LEU A 74 9.70 3.82 -0.13
C LEU A 74 8.97 2.99 -1.18
N SER A 75 9.18 1.68 -1.17
CA SER A 75 8.42 0.75 -2.02
C SER A 75 7.34 0.07 -1.20
N PRO A 76 6.20 -0.33 -1.82
CA PRO A 76 5.15 -1.06 -1.11
C PRO A 76 5.67 -2.37 -0.50
N GLN A 77 6.60 -3.04 -1.18
CA GLN A 77 7.25 -4.25 -0.66
C GLN A 77 8.09 -3.97 0.59
N LYS A 78 8.84 -2.86 0.62
CA LYS A 78 9.63 -2.49 1.79
C LYS A 78 8.70 -2.14 2.95
N TRP A 79 7.69 -1.30 2.71
CA TRP A 79 6.66 -0.97 3.69
C TRP A 79 6.06 -2.22 4.33
N GLN A 80 5.49 -3.12 3.52
CA GLN A 80 4.89 -4.36 4.01
C GLN A 80 5.85 -5.18 4.89
N LYS A 81 7.10 -5.34 4.46
CA LYS A 81 8.08 -6.20 5.15
C LYS A 81 8.59 -5.61 6.46
N THR A 82 8.75 -4.28 6.55
CA THR A 82 9.34 -3.64 7.73
C THR A 82 8.30 -3.23 8.76
N THR A 83 7.09 -2.85 8.30
CA THR A 83 5.99 -2.45 9.19
C THR A 83 5.00 -3.56 9.51
N ASN A 84 5.13 -4.74 8.88
CA ASN A 84 4.14 -5.82 8.91
C ASN A 84 2.74 -5.39 8.43
N ALA A 85 2.67 -4.41 7.52
CA ALA A 85 1.42 -3.88 7.01
C ALA A 85 0.57 -4.97 6.33
N ILE A 86 -0.75 -4.90 6.56
CA ILE A 86 -1.75 -5.79 5.94
C ILE A 86 -2.69 -5.04 4.99
N GLY A 87 -2.73 -3.71 5.08
CA GLY A 87 -3.59 -2.83 4.32
C GLY A 87 -3.05 -2.51 2.94
N ILE A 88 -1.73 -2.39 2.74
CA ILE A 88 -1.14 -2.43 1.39
C ILE A 88 -0.06 -3.50 1.36
N PHE A 89 -0.21 -4.44 0.44
CA PHE A 89 0.76 -5.51 0.24
C PHE A 89 0.94 -5.88 -1.22
N VAL A 90 2.05 -6.57 -1.49
CA VAL A 90 2.36 -7.10 -2.81
C VAL A 90 2.01 -8.58 -2.86
N LYS A 91 1.13 -8.96 -3.79
CA LYS A 91 0.68 -10.35 -3.95
C LYS A 91 1.68 -11.13 -4.80
N GLY A 92 2.29 -12.16 -4.21
CA GLY A 92 3.49 -12.86 -4.71
C GLY A 92 3.34 -13.78 -5.94
N PHE A 93 2.33 -13.60 -6.79
CA PHE A 93 2.23 -14.38 -8.04
C PHE A 93 2.83 -13.66 -9.26
N ASP A 94 2.98 -12.34 -9.18
CA ASP A 94 3.70 -11.51 -10.14
C ASP A 94 4.22 -10.29 -9.38
N GLN A 95 5.53 -9.99 -9.44
CA GLN A 95 6.14 -8.91 -8.65
C GLN A 95 5.56 -7.51 -8.96
N GLY A 96 4.64 -7.39 -9.93
CA GLY A 96 3.99 -6.14 -10.35
C GLY A 96 2.59 -5.85 -9.76
N SER A 97 1.98 -6.77 -9.00
CA SER A 97 0.61 -6.57 -8.48
C SER A 97 0.58 -6.11 -7.02
N ILE A 98 0.20 -4.85 -6.80
CA ILE A 98 -0.01 -4.26 -5.48
C ILE A 98 -1.51 -4.18 -5.22
N VAL A 99 -1.92 -4.52 -4.01
CA VAL A 99 -3.32 -4.52 -3.58
C VAL A 99 -3.49 -3.73 -2.29
N VAL A 100 -4.68 -3.15 -2.12
CA VAL A 100 -5.16 -2.52 -0.88
C VAL A 100 -6.41 -3.23 -0.38
#